data_AF-A0A8J2NJV6-F1
#
_entry.id   AF-A0A8J2NJV6-F1
#
_cell.length_a   1.000
_cell.length_b   1.000
_cell.length_c   1.000
_cell.angle_alpha   90.00
_cell.angle_beta   90.00
_cell.angle_gamma   90.00
#
_symmetry.space_group_name_H-M   'P 1'
#
loop_
_entity.id
_entity.type
_entity.pdbx_description
1 polymer ?
#
loop_
_entity_poly.entity_id
_entity_poly.type
_entity_poly.pdbx_seq_one_letter_code
_entity_poly.pdbx_strand_id
1 'polypeptide(L)'
;MPAFTFSSLDPKVIFASCYRKGPRCIGNAKSKGRTCDRSIGRAKMIQHNNHMMRLNSLPLRERAESPVLVEATRLLLCHDHTPSDLSCELEKAKQKFRDAVDAEAKKEDEDATKKPIEDQREAEKKDDGVTATPSTPPALPTPCASFTATATLQIKDEYPSRVGFRV
;
A
#
# COMPACT_ATOMS: atom_id res chain seq x y z
N MET A 1 10.74 19.96 -20.83
CA MET A 1 11.54 19.04 -20.00
C MET A 1 10.55 18.23 -19.19
N PRO A 2 10.48 16.89 -19.33
CA PRO A 2 9.57 16.10 -18.51
C PRO A 2 9.97 16.25 -17.04
N ALA A 3 9.00 16.51 -16.17
CA ALA A 3 9.22 16.56 -14.74
C ALA A 3 9.60 15.16 -14.27
N PHE A 4 10.82 14.98 -13.75
CA PHE A 4 11.17 13.73 -13.09
C PHE A 4 10.40 13.68 -11.77
N THR A 5 9.21 13.07 -11.77
CA THR A 5 8.48 12.82 -10.54
C THR A 5 9.23 11.73 -9.77
N PHE A 6 9.91 12.14 -8.69
CA PHE A 6 10.50 11.22 -7.72
C PHE A 6 9.41 10.68 -6.80
N SER A 7 8.44 9.95 -7.37
CA SER A 7 7.41 9.30 -6.58
C SER A 7 8.05 8.16 -5.79
N SER A 8 8.28 8.40 -4.50
CA SER A 8 8.84 7.41 -3.58
C SER A 8 7.81 6.30 -3.34
N LEU A 9 8.21 5.04 -3.57
CA LEU A 9 7.34 3.89 -3.31
C LEU A 9 7.63 3.30 -1.93
N ASP A 10 6.57 3.13 -1.13
CA ASP A 10 6.69 2.49 0.19
C ASP A 10 7.03 1.00 0.00
N PRO A 11 8.11 0.49 0.64
CA PRO A 11 8.45 -0.94 0.66
C PRO A 11 7.27 -1.85 1.04
N LYS A 12 6.34 -1.37 1.87
CA LYS A 12 5.14 -2.11 2.29
C LYS A 12 4.18 -2.35 1.14
N VAL A 13 4.17 -1.51 0.11
CA VAL A 13 3.36 -1.72 -1.10
C VAL A 13 4.01 -2.80 -1.97
N ILE A 14 5.34 -2.75 -2.08
CA ILE A 14 6.10 -3.66 -2.92
C ILE A 14 6.20 -5.06 -2.31
N PHE A 15 6.44 -5.16 -1.01
CA PHE A 15 6.65 -6.39 -0.27
C PHE A 15 5.65 -6.57 0.88
N ALA A 16 4.36 -6.32 0.65
CA ALA A 16 3.33 -6.31 1.68
C ALA A 16 3.33 -7.53 2.63
N SER A 17 3.64 -8.72 2.13
CA SER A 17 3.69 -9.95 2.92
C SER A 17 4.72 -9.88 4.06
N CYS A 18 5.90 -9.27 3.84
CA CYS A 18 6.96 -9.21 4.86
C CYS A 18 6.75 -8.12 5.92
N TYR A 19 5.80 -7.20 5.72
CA TYR A 19 5.52 -6.12 6.68
C TYR A 19 4.25 -6.34 7.50
N ARG A 20 3.28 -7.14 7.03
CA ARG A 20 1.99 -7.34 7.73
C ARG A 20 2.09 -8.05 9.08
N LYS A 21 3.03 -8.99 9.24
CA LYS A 21 3.13 -9.86 10.43
C LYS A 21 4.53 -9.82 11.08
N GLY A 22 5.22 -8.69 10.94
CA GLY A 22 6.64 -8.56 11.27
C GLY A 22 7.55 -9.19 10.20
N PRO A 23 8.88 -9.18 10.42
CA PRO A 23 9.86 -9.57 9.41
C PRO A 23 9.72 -11.04 9.03
N ARG A 24 9.00 -11.29 7.94
CA ARG A 24 8.70 -12.63 7.39
C ARG A 24 9.33 -12.80 6.03
N CYS A 25 9.57 -14.07 5.69
CA CYS A 25 9.99 -14.43 4.35
C CYS A 25 8.90 -14.08 3.31
N ILE A 26 9.32 -13.62 2.12
CA ILE A 26 8.38 -13.36 1.01
C ILE A 26 8.15 -14.56 0.08
N GLY A 27 9.04 -15.56 0.10
CA GLY A 27 8.97 -16.68 -0.82
C GLY A 27 7.77 -17.59 -0.58
N ASN A 28 7.46 -18.46 -1.55
CA ASN A 28 6.40 -19.46 -1.41
C ASN A 28 6.95 -20.77 -0.83
N ALA A 29 6.23 -21.37 0.12
CA ALA A 29 6.60 -22.66 0.67
C ALA A 29 6.38 -23.78 -0.36
N LYS A 30 7.45 -24.54 -0.66
CA LYS A 30 7.46 -25.64 -1.65
C LYS A 30 6.35 -26.67 -1.46
N SER A 31 5.89 -26.88 -0.23
CA SER A 31 5.02 -28.00 0.11
C SER A 31 3.52 -27.71 0.06
N LYS A 32 3.07 -26.45 -0.02
CA LYS A 32 1.63 -26.14 0.25
C LYS A 32 1.00 -25.00 -0.55
N GLY A 33 1.67 -24.40 -1.53
CA GLY A 33 1.10 -23.25 -2.27
C GLY A 33 0.75 -22.06 -1.37
N ARG A 34 1.38 -21.98 -0.19
CA ARG A 34 1.21 -20.92 0.82
C ARG A 34 2.48 -20.09 0.91
N THR A 35 2.34 -18.83 1.33
CA THR A 35 3.49 -17.97 1.64
C THR A 35 4.32 -18.59 2.76
N CYS A 36 5.65 -18.52 2.62
CA CYS A 36 6.58 -18.90 3.67
C CYS A 36 6.32 -18.06 4.93
N ASP A 37 6.24 -18.73 6.08
CA ASP A 37 5.97 -18.10 7.37
C ASP A 37 7.24 -17.97 8.22
N ARG A 38 8.40 -18.41 7.73
CA ARG A 38 9.66 -18.28 8.46
C ARG A 38 9.99 -16.80 8.70
N SER A 39 10.42 -16.51 9.92
CA SER A 39 10.92 -15.19 10.28
C SER A 39 12.27 -14.93 9.62
N ILE A 40 12.48 -13.71 9.14
CA ILE A 40 13.80 -13.22 8.74
C ILE A 40 14.40 -12.37 9.86
N GLY A 41 15.73 -12.40 10.00
CA GLY A 41 16.42 -11.65 11.04
C GLY A 41 16.23 -10.13 10.87
N ARG A 42 16.14 -9.42 12.00
CA ARG A 42 15.98 -7.95 12.02
C ARG A 42 17.07 -7.23 11.22
N ALA A 43 18.31 -7.71 11.26
CA ALA A 43 19.43 -7.16 10.49
C ALA A 43 19.17 -7.21 8.96
N LYS A 44 18.61 -8.31 8.45
CA LYS A 44 18.23 -8.41 7.02
C LYS A 44 17.13 -7.42 6.67
N MET A 45 16.14 -7.24 7.54
CA MET A 45 15.07 -6.26 7.33
C MET A 45 15.61 -4.82 7.31
N ILE A 46 16.56 -4.49 8.19
CA ILE A 46 17.22 -3.17 8.20
C ILE A 46 17.99 -2.95 6.90
N GLN A 47 18.78 -3.93 6.45
CA GLN A 47 19.50 -3.85 5.18
C GLN A 47 18.54 -3.72 4.00
N HIS A 48 17.45 -4.48 3.99
CA HIS A 48 16.41 -4.38 2.97
C HIS A 48 15.85 -2.95 2.90
N ASN A 49 15.51 -2.34 4.05
CA ASN A 49 15.05 -0.95 4.11
C ASN A 49 16.09 0.04 3.56
N ASN A 50 17.38 -0.17 3.88
CA ASN A 50 18.45 0.66 3.32
C ASN A 50 18.55 0.54 1.80
N HIS A 51 18.41 -0.66 1.24
CA HIS A 51 18.35 -0.85 -0.21
C HIS A 51 17.12 -0.19 -0.82
N MET A 52 15.96 -0.27 -0.16
CA MET A 52 14.75 0.42 -0.62
C MET A 52 14.88 1.94 -0.63
N MET A 53 15.55 2.54 0.37
CA MET A 53 15.86 3.97 0.36
C MET A 53 16.75 4.34 -0.83
N ARG A 54 17.77 3.52 -1.13
CA ARG A 54 18.64 3.72 -2.31
C ARG A 54 17.85 3.57 -3.62
N LEU A 55 16.97 2.57 -3.73
CA LEU A 55 16.06 2.43 -4.89
C LEU A 55 15.19 3.66 -5.08
N ASN A 56 14.65 4.21 -4.00
CA ASN A 56 13.79 5.39 -4.07
C ASN A 56 14.54 6.67 -4.48
N SER A 57 15.88 6.70 -4.40
CA SER A 57 16.68 7.79 -4.97
C SER A 57 16.85 7.72 -6.49
N LEU A 58 16.55 6.57 -7.11
CA LEU A 58 16.61 6.40 -8.56
C LEU A 58 15.30 6.87 -9.23
N PRO A 59 15.36 7.29 -10.51
CA PRO A 59 14.17 7.53 -11.32
C PRO A 59 13.27 6.29 -11.36
N LEU A 60 11.95 6.47 -11.28
CA LEU A 60 11.00 5.37 -11.16
C LEU A 60 11.15 4.32 -12.27
N ARG A 61 11.44 4.76 -13.51
CA ARG A 61 11.65 3.91 -14.68
C ARG A 61 12.87 2.98 -14.56
N GLU A 62 13.89 3.39 -13.81
CA GLU A 62 15.14 2.63 -13.66
C GLU A 62 15.08 1.62 -12.50
N ARG A 63 14.13 1.79 -11.57
CA ARG A 63 14.07 0.97 -10.34
C ARG A 63 13.83 -0.51 -10.61
N ALA A 64 13.05 -0.85 -11.63
CA ALA A 64 12.75 -2.24 -11.98
C ALA A 64 13.96 -3.03 -12.51
N GLU A 65 14.95 -2.33 -13.09
CA GLU A 65 16.15 -2.95 -13.67
C GLU A 65 17.35 -2.84 -12.74
N SER A 66 17.21 -2.11 -11.64
CA SER A 66 18.29 -1.85 -10.70
C SER A 66 18.78 -3.15 -10.02
N PRO A 67 20.10 -3.40 -9.96
CA PRO A 67 20.65 -4.50 -9.17
C PRO A 67 20.35 -4.36 -7.67
N VAL A 68 20.08 -3.14 -7.20
CA VAL A 68 19.67 -2.87 -5.82
C VAL A 68 18.35 -3.56 -5.48
N LEU A 69 17.44 -3.70 -6.46
CA LEU A 69 16.18 -4.42 -6.27
C LEU A 69 16.40 -5.92 -6.06
N VAL A 70 17.38 -6.50 -6.75
CA VAL A 70 17.75 -7.90 -6.59
C VAL A 70 18.21 -8.17 -5.17
N GLU A 71 19.13 -7.34 -4.66
CA GLU A 71 19.64 -7.48 -3.29
C GLU A 71 18.57 -7.21 -2.24
N ALA A 72 17.72 -6.19 -2.45
CA ALA A 72 16.58 -5.91 -1.58
C ALA A 72 15.63 -7.12 -1.48
N THR A 73 15.31 -7.75 -2.61
CA THR A 73 14.41 -8.91 -2.67
C THR A 73 15.06 -10.14 -2.02
N ARG A 74 16.35 -10.39 -2.28
CA ARG A 74 17.11 -11.50 -1.72
C ARG A 74 17.17 -11.48 -0.19
N LEU A 75 17.29 -10.30 0.40
CA LEU A 75 17.29 -10.14 1.86
C LEU A 75 15.98 -10.57 2.53
N LEU A 76 14.88 -10.55 1.80
CA LEU A 76 13.58 -10.99 2.29
C LEU A 76 13.33 -12.50 2.12
N LEU A 77 14.27 -13.24 1.53
CA LEU A 77 14.19 -14.70 1.45
C LEU A 77 14.92 -15.37 2.61
N CYS A 78 14.26 -16.37 3.19
CA CYS A 78 14.91 -17.32 4.09
C CYS A 78 15.80 -18.30 3.31
N HIS A 79 16.61 -19.07 4.04
CA HIS A 79 17.63 -19.95 3.46
C HIS A 79 17.06 -21.16 2.71
N ASP A 80 15.78 -21.50 2.88
CA ASP A 80 15.14 -22.68 2.26
C ASP A 80 14.69 -22.43 0.81
N HIS A 81 14.73 -21.17 0.36
CA HIS A 81 14.30 -20.77 -0.97
C HIS A 81 15.41 -20.92 -2.00
N THR A 82 15.02 -21.29 -3.21
CA THR A 82 15.94 -21.49 -4.33
C THR A 82 16.07 -20.20 -5.16
N PRO A 83 17.03 -20.13 -6.09
CA PRO A 83 17.12 -19.03 -7.03
C PRO A 83 15.84 -18.81 -7.86
N SER A 84 15.04 -19.86 -8.10
CA SER A 84 13.75 -19.75 -8.79
C SER A 84 12.68 -19.03 -7.97
N ASP A 85 12.70 -19.19 -6.65
CA ASP A 85 11.81 -18.42 -5.76
C ASP A 85 12.17 -16.93 -5.80
N LEU A 86 13.48 -16.63 -5.83
CA LEU A 86 13.97 -15.26 -5.98
C LEU A 86 13.54 -14.64 -7.31
N SER A 87 13.69 -15.34 -8.43
CA SER A 87 13.28 -14.80 -9.72
C SER A 87 11.76 -14.53 -9.78
N CYS A 88 10.95 -15.41 -9.18
CA CYS A 88 9.50 -15.23 -9.10
C CYS A 88 9.12 -13.96 -8.31
N GLU A 89 9.67 -13.79 -7.10
CA GLU A 89 9.39 -12.61 -6.28
C GLU A 89 9.97 -11.33 -6.88
N LEU A 90 11.11 -11.42 -7.56
CA LEU A 90 11.72 -10.29 -8.25
C LEU A 90 10.82 -9.80 -9.38
N GLU A 91 10.28 -10.69 -10.22
CA GLU A 91 9.38 -10.27 -11.30
C GLU A 91 8.09 -9.64 -10.78
N LYS A 92 7.54 -10.13 -9.66
CA LYS A 92 6.41 -9.47 -8.97
C LYS A 92 6.78 -8.06 -8.52
N ALA A 93 7.97 -7.88 -7.93
CA ALA A 93 8.43 -6.57 -7.48
C ALA A 93 8.64 -5.62 -8.66
N LYS A 94 9.29 -6.08 -9.74
CA LYS A 94 9.47 -5.32 -10.98
C LYS A 94 8.15 -4.89 -11.60
N GLN A 95 7.17 -5.78 -11.64
CA GLN A 95 5.85 -5.45 -12.17
C GLN A 95 5.22 -4.29 -11.40
N LYS A 96 5.31 -4.28 -10.07
CA LYS A 96 4.79 -3.16 -9.25
C LYS A 96 5.47 -1.83 -9.54
N PHE A 97 6.77 -1.84 -9.87
CA PHE A 97 7.46 -0.62 -10.31
C PHE A 97 6.95 -0.16 -11.69
N ARG A 98 6.76 -1.08 -12.64
CA ARG A 98 6.17 -0.76 -13.95
C ARG A 98 4.75 -0.20 -13.81
N ASP A 99 3.91 -0.85 -13.00
CA ASP A 99 2.54 -0.39 -12.73
C ASP A 99 2.53 1.03 -12.12
N ALA A 100 3.51 1.34 -11.26
CA ALA A 100 3.67 2.67 -10.71
C ALA A 100 4.09 3.71 -11.76
N VAL A 101 4.97 3.35 -12.70
CA VAL A 101 5.31 4.22 -13.85
C VAL A 101 4.07 4.52 -14.68
N ASP A 102 3.29 3.49 -15.00
CA ASP A 102 2.07 3.64 -15.80
C ASP A 102 1.00 4.46 -15.06
N ALA A 103 0.90 4.32 -13.73
CA ALA A 103 -0.01 5.11 -12.90
C ALA A 103 0.40 6.60 -12.84
N GLU A 104 1.69 6.91 -12.82
CA GLU A 104 2.18 8.30 -12.87
C GLU A 104 1.91 8.94 -14.22
N ALA A 105 2.12 8.22 -15.33
CA ALA A 105 1.83 8.72 -16.67
C ALA A 105 0.35 9.11 -16.85
N LYS A 106 -0.56 8.29 -16.33
CA LYS A 106 -2.01 8.56 -16.40
C LYS A 106 -2.44 9.80 -15.57
N LYS A 107 -1.72 10.14 -14.51
CA LYS A 107 -2.00 11.35 -13.72
C LYS A 107 -1.61 12.63 -14.46
N GLU A 108 -0.53 12.58 -15.25
CA GLU A 108 -0.10 13.73 -16.05
C GLU A 108 -1.14 14.06 -17.14
N ASP A 109 -1.79 13.06 -17.73
CA ASP A 109 -2.84 13.26 -18.74
C ASP A 109 -4.14 13.85 -18.15
N GLU A 110 -4.53 13.45 -16.94
CA GLU A 110 -5.68 14.04 -16.24
C GLU A 110 -5.41 15.47 -15.76
N ASP A 111 -4.18 15.78 -15.36
CA ASP A 111 -3.77 17.12 -14.93
C ASP A 111 -3.61 18.08 -16.11
N ALA A 112 -3.12 17.61 -17.27
CA ALA A 112 -3.03 18.39 -18.50
C ALA A 112 -4.41 18.77 -19.09
N THR A 113 -5.48 18.07 -18.70
CA THR A 113 -6.86 18.37 -19.12
C THR A 113 -7.50 19.49 -18.29
N LYS A 114 -6.87 19.96 -17.21
CA LYS A 114 -7.35 21.08 -16.38
C LYS A 114 -6.59 22.37 -16.67
N LYS A 115 -6.84 22.99 -17.83
CA LYS A 115 -6.52 24.43 -18.01
C LYS A 115 -7.69 25.31 -17.52
N PRO A 116 -7.40 26.47 -16.90
CA PRO A 116 -8.32 27.23 -16.07
C PRO A 116 -9.29 28.07 -16.91
N ILE A 117 -10.57 28.06 -16.54
CA ILE A 117 -11.53 29.07 -16.98
C ILE A 117 -11.47 30.20 -15.94
N GLU A 118 -10.57 31.14 -16.13
CA GLU A 118 -10.76 32.53 -15.69
C GLU A 118 -10.98 33.35 -16.97
N ASP A 119 -12.13 33.98 -17.15
CA ASP A 119 -12.34 35.38 -16.77
C ASP A 119 -13.61 36.01 -17.40
N GLN A 120 -14.23 36.92 -16.64
CA GLN A 120 -15.11 38.04 -17.03
C GLN A 120 -16.52 37.84 -17.63
N ARG A 121 -17.54 38.14 -16.80
CA ARG A 121 -18.29 39.41 -16.92
C ARG A 121 -19.13 39.72 -15.66
N GLU A 122 -18.70 40.76 -14.94
CA GLU A 122 -19.61 41.57 -14.12
C GLU A 122 -20.59 42.32 -15.04
N ALA A 123 -21.88 42.29 -14.73
CA ALA A 123 -22.85 43.32 -15.09
C ALA A 123 -24.13 43.17 -14.24
N GLU A 124 -24.18 44.01 -13.21
CA GLU A 124 -25.32 44.74 -12.64
C GLU A 124 -26.80 44.28 -12.81
N LYS A 125 -27.51 44.52 -11.69
CA LYS A 125 -28.91 44.98 -11.51
C LYS A 125 -30.05 43.95 -11.35
N LYS A 126 -30.61 44.00 -10.12
CA LYS A 126 -32.04 44.11 -9.71
C LYS A 126 -33.07 43.85 -10.83
N ASP A 127 -34.13 43.09 -10.62
CA ASP A 127 -35.20 43.39 -9.66
C ASP A 127 -36.17 42.18 -9.57
N ASP A 128 -37.02 42.22 -8.53
CA ASP A 128 -38.08 41.30 -8.13
C ASP A 128 -39.02 40.75 -9.23
N GLY A 129 -39.54 39.53 -9.03
CA GLY A 129 -40.63 38.99 -9.87
C GLY A 129 -41.01 37.54 -9.60
N VAL A 130 -42.19 37.35 -9.03
CA VAL A 130 -42.74 36.15 -8.38
C VAL A 130 -43.29 35.05 -9.32
N THR A 131 -43.45 33.83 -8.76
CA THR A 131 -44.28 32.64 -9.18
C THR A 131 -43.79 31.77 -10.36
N ALA A 132 -43.86 30.43 -10.38
CA ALA A 132 -44.64 29.44 -9.62
C ALA A 132 -43.99 28.02 -9.65
N THR A 133 -44.47 27.16 -8.74
CA THR A 133 -44.21 25.71 -8.46
C THR A 133 -44.26 24.77 -9.68
N PRO A 134 -43.65 23.54 -9.64
CA PRO A 134 -44.37 22.37 -9.09
C PRO A 134 -43.53 21.23 -8.42
N SER A 135 -44.17 20.60 -7.43
CA SER A 135 -44.35 19.15 -7.16
C SER A 135 -43.24 18.08 -7.21
N THR A 136 -43.24 17.28 -6.13
CA THR A 136 -43.01 15.81 -6.04
C THR A 136 -41.60 15.29 -5.74
N PRO A 137 -41.40 14.60 -4.60
CA PRO A 137 -40.26 13.72 -4.35
C PRO A 137 -40.62 12.24 -4.55
N PRO A 138 -39.78 11.49 -5.28
CA PRO A 138 -39.53 10.07 -4.95
C PRO A 138 -38.02 9.75 -5.07
N ALA A 139 -37.42 8.73 -4.49
CA ALA A 139 -37.82 7.66 -3.60
C ALA A 139 -36.51 7.09 -3.01
N LEU A 140 -36.55 6.69 -1.73
CA LEU A 140 -35.60 5.74 -1.15
C LEU A 140 -35.91 4.33 -1.69
N PRO A 141 -34.86 3.53 -1.92
CA PRO A 141 -34.78 2.20 -1.30
C PRO A 141 -33.32 1.87 -0.90
N THR A 142 -32.94 1.02 0.06
CA THR A 142 -33.47 0.33 1.24
C THR A 142 -32.20 -0.17 1.96
N PRO A 143 -32.21 -0.43 3.27
CA PRO A 143 -31.04 -0.82 4.04
C PRO A 143 -30.73 -2.31 3.88
N CYS A 144 -29.47 -2.65 3.61
CA CYS A 144 -29.01 -4.03 3.73
C CYS A 144 -28.78 -4.37 5.21
N ALA A 145 -29.76 -5.09 5.74
CA ALA A 145 -29.70 -6.12 6.78
C ALA A 145 -28.52 -6.13 7.77
N SER A 146 -28.92 -5.91 9.01
CA SER A 146 -28.36 -6.37 10.26
C SER A 146 -27.71 -7.77 10.20
N PHE A 147 -26.51 -7.89 10.77
CA PHE A 147 -26.15 -9.04 11.58
C PHE A 147 -25.40 -8.57 12.83
N THR A 148 -26.13 -8.52 13.94
CA THR A 148 -25.57 -8.55 15.28
C THR A 148 -25.12 -9.98 15.58
N ALA A 149 -23.87 -10.15 16.01
CA ALA A 149 -23.47 -11.29 16.84
C ALA A 149 -22.50 -10.80 17.92
N THR A 150 -23.10 -10.63 19.09
CA THR A 150 -22.52 -10.43 20.42
C THR A 150 -21.78 -11.69 20.88
N ALA A 151 -20.94 -11.54 21.92
CA ALA A 151 -20.38 -12.56 22.82
C ALA A 151 -18.93 -13.01 22.48
N THR A 152 -17.95 -13.08 23.38
CA THR A 152 -17.84 -12.79 24.83
C THR A 152 -16.35 -12.65 25.14
N LEU A 153 -15.96 -11.55 25.79
CA LEU A 153 -14.65 -11.40 26.43
C LEU A 153 -14.65 -12.22 27.72
N GLN A 154 -13.92 -13.33 27.77
CA GLN A 154 -13.46 -13.90 29.03
C GLN A 154 -12.05 -13.37 29.31
N ILE A 155 -11.99 -12.32 30.12
CA ILE A 155 -10.80 -11.94 30.86
C ILE A 155 -10.73 -12.92 32.03
N LYS A 156 -9.80 -13.87 31.98
CA LYS A 156 -9.35 -14.56 33.19
C LYS A 156 -8.16 -13.79 33.73
N ASP A 157 -8.45 -12.96 34.72
CA ASP A 157 -7.53 -12.64 35.80
C ASP A 157 -7.05 -13.94 36.45
N GLU A 158 -5.75 -14.21 36.40
CA GLU A 158 -5.11 -15.04 37.42
C GLU A 158 -3.66 -14.58 37.59
N TYR A 159 -3.47 -13.61 38.48
CA TYR A 159 -2.22 -13.42 39.21
C TYR A 159 -2.00 -14.64 40.13
N PRO A 160 -0.75 -15.13 40.20
CA PRO A 160 -0.23 -15.42 41.53
C PRO A 160 1.06 -14.64 41.79
N SER A 161 0.95 -13.67 42.68
CA SER A 161 2.04 -13.20 43.53
C SER A 161 2.65 -14.36 44.30
N ARG A 162 3.92 -14.67 44.08
CA ARG A 162 4.80 -15.17 45.16
C ARG A 162 6.22 -14.62 44.99
N VAL A 163 6.50 -13.66 45.86
CA VAL A 163 7.82 -13.25 46.31
C VAL A 163 8.53 -14.47 46.87
N GLY A 164 9.62 -14.89 46.24
CA GLY A 164 10.55 -15.88 46.76
C GLY A 164 11.83 -15.19 47.23
N PHE A 165 11.77 -14.56 48.40
CA PHE A 165 12.96 -14.18 49.16
C PHE A 165 13.35 -15.41 49.99
N ARG A 166 14.58 -15.91 49.84
CA ARG A 166 15.17 -16.82 50.81
C ARG A 166 16.58 -16.33 51.13
N VAL A 167 16.76 -16.08 52.42
CA VAL A 167 17.99 -15.77 53.15
C VAL A 167 18.97 -16.93 53.05
#